data_AF-A0A202BD86-F1
#
_entry.id   AF-A0A202BD86-F1
#
_cell.length_a   1.000
_cell.length_b   1.000
_cell.length_c   1.000
_cell.angle_alpha   90.00
_cell.angle_beta   90.00
_cell.angle_gamma   90.00
#
_symmetry.space_group_name_H-M   'P 1'
#
loop_
_entity.id
_entity.type
_entity.pdbx_description
1 polymer ?
#
loop_
_entity_poly.entity_id
_entity_poly.type
_entity_poly.pdbx_seq_one_letter_code
_entity_poly.pdbx_strand_id
1 'polypeptide(L)'
;MNGRGERIKAERKRLNWRQEDLARRAKVSRGIIGDLERGRNHGTTKILDVAKALKVNPIWLETGKGPREPVPDSSVPYLSADSLDDLAEILLARGADEIGQLMALIVKKQAERK
;
A
#
# COMPACT_ATOMS: atom_id res chain seq x y z
N MET A 1 16.60 -9.24 18.03
CA MET A 1 15.58 -9.67 17.05
C MET A 1 14.33 -8.87 17.36
N ASN A 2 13.99 -7.87 16.56
CA ASN A 2 12.98 -6.89 17.00
C ASN A 2 11.57 -7.47 16.89
N GLY A 3 10.83 -7.49 17.98
CA GLY A 3 9.45 -8.00 18.00
C GLY A 3 8.50 -7.17 17.13
N ARG A 4 7.36 -7.72 16.73
CA ARG A 4 6.34 -6.98 15.95
C ARG A 4 5.95 -5.64 16.57
N GLY A 5 5.85 -5.56 17.90
CA GLY A 5 5.56 -4.32 18.62
C GLY A 5 6.64 -3.26 18.45
N GLU A 6 7.91 -3.68 18.42
CA GLU A 6 9.03 -2.77 18.16
C GLU A 6 9.04 -2.30 16.71
N ARG A 7 8.68 -3.16 15.74
CA ARG A 7 8.52 -2.74 14.33
C ARG A 7 7.40 -1.71 14.18
N ILE A 8 6.23 -1.93 14.80
CA ILE A 8 5.13 -0.96 14.81
C ILE A 8 5.60 0.39 15.39
N LYS A 9 6.28 0.35 16.54
CA LYS A 9 6.79 1.54 17.22
C LYS A 9 7.83 2.28 16.37
N ALA A 10 8.75 1.55 15.75
CA ALA A 10 9.78 2.11 14.89
C ALA A 10 9.17 2.81 13.67
N GLU A 11 8.22 2.16 13.00
CA GLU A 11 7.56 2.73 11.82
C GLU A 11 6.71 3.95 12.13
N ARG A 12 5.97 3.90 13.24
CA ARG A 12 5.23 5.07 13.72
C ARG A 12 6.16 6.25 13.99
N LYS A 13 7.30 6.01 14.64
CA LYS A 13 8.30 7.06 14.91
C LYS A 13 8.94 7.57 13.63
N ARG A 14 9.21 6.70 12.65
CA ARG A 14 9.74 7.09 11.33
C ARG A 14 8.81 8.07 10.60
N LEU A 15 7.50 7.93 10.81
CA LEU A 15 6.48 8.83 10.28
C LEU A 15 6.21 10.07 11.17
N ASN A 16 6.97 10.26 12.25
CA ASN A 16 6.77 11.31 13.26
C ASN A 16 5.36 11.31 13.89
N TRP A 17 4.76 10.14 14.05
CA TRP A 17 3.40 9.99 14.58
C TRP A 17 3.40 9.68 16.08
N ARG A 18 2.41 10.21 16.80
CA ARG A 18 2.06 9.78 18.16
C ARG A 18 1.21 8.50 18.10
N GLN A 19 1.05 7.79 19.21
CA GLN A 19 0.22 6.58 19.25
C GLN A 19 -1.23 6.87 18.83
N GLU A 20 -1.76 8.05 19.16
CA GLU A 20 -3.10 8.51 18.75
C GLU A 20 -3.21 8.73 17.24
N ASP A 21 -2.14 9.19 16.59
CA ASP A 21 -2.11 9.40 15.15
C ASP A 21 -2.23 8.08 14.39
N LEU A 22 -1.52 7.05 14.86
CA LEU A 22 -1.60 5.71 14.32
C LEU A 22 -2.98 5.08 14.61
N ALA A 23 -3.48 5.25 15.84
CA ALA A 23 -4.79 4.73 16.24
C ALA A 23 -5.91 5.29 15.35
N ARG A 24 -5.91 6.61 15.11
CA ARG A 24 -6.88 7.29 14.23
C ARG A 24 -6.81 6.77 12.80
N ARG A 25 -5.61 6.59 12.24
CA ARG A 25 -5.41 6.11 10.86
C ARG A 25 -5.76 4.64 10.69
N ALA A 26 -5.47 3.82 11.70
CA ALA A 26 -5.82 2.40 11.72
C ALA A 26 -7.26 2.15 12.20
N LYS A 27 -8.03 3.20 12.53
CA LYS A 27 -9.41 3.11 13.05
C LYS A 27 -9.54 2.18 14.27
N VAL A 28 -8.56 2.25 15.18
CA VAL A 28 -8.54 1.51 16.44
C VAL A 28 -8.37 2.46 17.63
N SER A 29 -8.54 1.96 18.86
CA SER A 29 -8.27 2.75 20.05
C SER A 29 -6.76 2.92 20.29
N ARG A 30 -6.38 4.03 20.96
CA ARG A 30 -5.00 4.27 21.41
C ARG A 30 -4.48 3.14 22.30
N GLY A 31 -5.34 2.57 23.14
CA GLY A 31 -5.01 1.43 24.01
C GLY A 31 -4.53 0.22 23.23
N ILE A 32 -5.23 -0.12 22.13
CA ILE A 32 -4.84 -1.22 21.23
C ILE A 32 -3.43 -0.98 20.65
N ILE A 33 -3.13 0.22 20.16
CA ILE A 33 -1.80 0.54 19.66
C ILE A 33 -0.73 0.38 20.75
N GLY A 34 -1.01 0.86 21.96
CA GLY A 34 -0.11 0.71 23.10
C GLY A 34 0.14 -0.76 23.47
N ASP A 35 -0.88 -1.61 23.42
CA ASP A 35 -0.72 -3.04 23.72
C ASP A 35 0.03 -3.79 22.64
N LEU A 36 -0.17 -3.40 21.37
CA LEU A 36 0.59 -3.93 20.25
C LEU A 36 2.08 -3.58 20.34
N GLU A 37 2.40 -2.31 20.62
CA GLU A 37 3.80 -1.86 20.77
C GLU A 37 4.52 -2.54 21.94
N ARG A 38 3.79 -2.94 22.99
CA ARG A 38 4.33 -3.67 24.15
C ARG A 38 4.32 -5.19 23.98
N GLY A 39 3.79 -5.70 22.87
CA GLY A 39 3.72 -7.14 22.59
C GLY A 39 2.63 -7.90 23.35
N ARG A 40 1.75 -7.25 24.10
CA ARG A 40 0.77 -7.92 24.97
C ARG A 40 -0.42 -8.58 24.25
N ASN A 41 -0.56 -8.38 22.93
CA ASN A 41 -1.79 -8.77 22.21
C ASN A 41 -1.51 -9.64 20.97
N HIS A 42 -1.14 -10.92 21.17
CA HIS A 42 -0.63 -11.84 20.14
C HIS A 42 -1.60 -12.19 19.00
N GLY A 43 -2.91 -12.07 19.19
CA GLY A 43 -3.92 -12.50 18.21
C GLY A 43 -4.80 -11.39 17.61
N THR A 44 -4.30 -10.17 17.43
CA THR A 44 -5.17 -9.09 16.92
C THR A 44 -5.53 -9.29 15.43
N THR A 45 -6.81 -9.20 15.10
CA THR A 45 -7.30 -9.11 13.72
C THR A 45 -7.01 -7.75 13.08
N LYS A 46 -6.48 -6.79 13.86
CA LYS A 46 -6.23 -5.41 13.45
C LYS A 46 -4.84 -5.16 12.86
N ILE A 47 -4.02 -6.20 12.73
CA ILE A 47 -2.67 -6.05 12.16
C ILE A 47 -2.71 -5.52 10.73
N LEU A 48 -3.71 -5.94 9.95
CA LEU A 48 -3.89 -5.48 8.58
C LEU A 48 -4.22 -3.98 8.53
N ASP A 49 -5.09 -3.50 9.42
CA ASP A 49 -5.46 -2.08 9.52
C ASP A 49 -4.25 -1.22 9.92
N VAL A 50 -3.45 -1.71 10.87
CA VAL A 50 -2.20 -1.06 11.30
C VAL A 50 -1.16 -1.05 10.17
N ALA A 51 -0.99 -2.16 9.45
CA ALA A 51 -0.07 -2.25 8.32
C ALA A 51 -0.46 -1.29 7.19
N LYS A 52 -1.76 -1.22 6.85
CA LYS A 52 -2.31 -0.27 5.88
C LYS A 52 -2.07 1.18 6.32
N ALA A 53 -2.32 1.50 7.59
CA ALA A 53 -2.08 2.85 8.12
C ALA A 53 -0.60 3.26 8.06
N LEU A 54 0.30 2.32 8.31
CA LEU A 54 1.75 2.55 8.24
C LEU A 54 2.31 2.50 6.81
N LYS A 55 1.50 2.07 5.83
CA LYS A 55 1.91 1.80 4.44
C LYS A 55 3.06 0.81 4.36
N VAL A 56 2.88 -0.36 4.98
CA VAL A 56 3.90 -1.43 5.05
C VAL A 56 3.26 -2.78 4.73
N ASN A 57 4.09 -3.77 4.41
CA ASN A 57 3.62 -5.14 4.24
C ASN A 57 3.18 -5.74 5.59
N PRO A 58 1.94 -6.27 5.70
CA PRO A 58 1.44 -6.88 6.94
C PRO A 58 2.24 -8.13 7.35
N ILE A 59 2.73 -8.93 6.39
CA ILE A 59 3.54 -10.13 6.67
C ILE A 59 4.88 -9.73 7.27
N TRP A 60 5.54 -8.71 6.71
CA TRP A 60 6.76 -8.16 7.28
C TRP A 60 6.52 -7.55 8.66
N LEU A 61 5.40 -6.83 8.85
CA LEU A 61 5.07 -6.24 10.13
C LEU A 61 4.88 -7.31 11.21
N GLU A 62 4.21 -8.42 10.91
CA GLU A 62 3.92 -9.49 11.87
C GLU A 62 5.12 -10.42 12.09
N THR A 63 5.84 -10.81 11.03
CA THR A 63 6.88 -11.86 11.11
C THR A 63 8.30 -11.33 11.00
N GLY A 64 8.49 -10.12 10.47
CA GLY A 64 9.81 -9.58 10.11
C GLY A 64 10.39 -10.15 8.82
N LYS A 65 9.68 -11.03 8.12
CA LYS A 65 10.11 -11.67 6.87
C LYS A 65 9.50 -10.99 5.65
N GLY A 66 10.23 -11.03 4.53
CA GLY A 66 9.77 -10.47 3.25
C GLY A 66 10.04 -8.97 3.11
N PRO A 67 9.58 -8.36 2.00
CA PRO A 67 9.78 -6.95 1.74
C PRO A 67 9.00 -6.10 2.73
N ARG A 68 9.64 -5.03 3.20
CA ARG A 68 9.06 -4.06 4.12
C ARG A 68 7.94 -3.25 3.45
N GLU A 69 8.18 -2.85 2.21
CA GLU A 69 7.26 -2.06 1.40
C GLU A 69 5.99 -2.85 1.12
N PRO A 70 4.83 -2.19 1.07
CA PRO A 70 3.59 -2.85 0.74
C PRO A 70 3.75 -3.47 -0.64
N VAL A 71 3.37 -4.75 -0.77
CA VAL A 71 3.32 -5.40 -2.08
C VAL A 71 2.33 -4.58 -2.92
N PRO A 72 2.71 -4.11 -4.12
CA PRO A 72 1.79 -3.42 -5.01
C PRO A 72 0.53 -4.26 -5.14
N ASP A 73 -0.63 -3.64 -4.99
CA ASP A 73 -1.89 -4.32 -5.16
C ASP A 73 -1.96 -4.81 -6.61
N SER A 74 -1.76 -6.11 -6.83
CA SER A 74 -1.77 -6.70 -8.17
C SER A 74 -3.15 -6.63 -8.83
N SER A 75 -4.17 -6.10 -8.15
CA SER A 75 -5.49 -5.82 -8.71
C SER A 75 -5.59 -4.48 -9.44
N VAL A 76 -4.61 -3.58 -9.29
CA VAL A 76 -4.43 -2.44 -10.21
C VAL A 76 -3.39 -2.83 -11.25
N PRO A 77 -3.77 -3.07 -12.52
CA PRO A 77 -2.79 -3.28 -13.57
C PRO A 77 -2.10 -1.94 -13.82
N TYR A 78 -0.98 -1.71 -13.13
CA TYR A 78 0.00 -0.79 -13.67
C TYR A 78 0.49 -1.42 -14.98
N LEU A 79 0.17 -0.79 -16.09
CA LEU A 79 0.92 -0.94 -17.32
C LEU A 79 2.32 -0.38 -17.04
N SER A 80 3.18 -1.21 -16.43
CA SER A 80 4.61 -0.98 -16.46
C SER A 80 5.10 -1.49 -17.80
N ALA A 81 5.70 -0.61 -18.58
CA ALA A 81 6.35 -0.96 -19.82
C ALA A 81 7.74 -0.34 -19.81
N ASP A 82 8.75 -1.12 -20.22
CA ASP A 82 10.14 -0.67 -20.23
C ASP A 82 10.44 0.25 -21.42
N SER A 83 9.55 0.28 -22.42
CA SER A 83 9.64 1.12 -23.60
C SER A 83 8.25 1.45 -24.19
N LEU A 84 8.22 2.38 -25.16
CA LEU A 84 6.99 2.70 -25.89
C LEU A 84 6.49 1.52 -26.73
N ASP A 85 7.41 0.74 -27.31
CA ASP A 85 7.08 -0.45 -28.10
C ASP A 85 6.48 -1.55 -27.21
N ASP A 86 7.09 -1.79 -26.03
CA ASP A 86 6.56 -2.73 -25.04
C ASP A 86 5.15 -2.33 -24.58
N LEU A 87 4.91 -1.05 -24.35
CA LEU A 87 3.57 -0.55 -24.04
C LEU A 87 2.58 -0.80 -25.19
N ALA A 88 3.01 -0.59 -26.44
CA ALA A 88 2.19 -0.83 -27.61
C ALA A 88 1.81 -2.31 -27.73
N GLU A 89 2.73 -3.24 -27.49
CA GLU A 89 2.46 -4.68 -27.50
C GLU A 89 1.45 -5.07 -26.41
N ILE A 90 1.64 -4.59 -25.17
CA ILE A 90 0.72 -4.89 -24.06
C ILE A 90 -0.68 -4.33 -24.33
N LEU A 91 -0.78 -3.16 -24.98
CA LEU A 91 -2.05 -2.57 -25.36
C LEU A 91 -2.71 -3.28 -26.55
N LEU A 92 -1.93 -3.72 -27.55
CA LEU A 92 -2.45 -4.50 -28.68
C LEU A 92 -3.02 -5.84 -28.24
N ALA A 93 -2.42 -6.47 -27.23
CA ALA A 93 -2.91 -7.71 -26.63
C ALA A 93 -4.30 -7.59 -25.98
N ARG A 94 -4.76 -6.37 -25.67
CA ARG A 94 -6.09 -6.08 -25.12
C ARG A 94 -7.19 -5.90 -26.17
N GLY A 95 -6.82 -5.80 -27.45
CA GLY A 95 -7.75 -5.68 -28.57
C GLY A 95 -7.94 -4.24 -29.07
N ALA A 96 -8.23 -4.11 -30.36
CA ALA A 96 -8.26 -2.82 -31.07
C ALA A 96 -9.35 -1.86 -30.55
N ASP A 97 -10.48 -2.39 -30.08
CA ASP A 97 -11.59 -1.58 -29.57
C ASP A 97 -11.22 -0.85 -28.27
N GLU A 98 -10.51 -1.52 -27.36
CA GLU A 98 -10.06 -0.90 -26.11
C GLU A 98 -9.01 0.19 -26.36
N ILE A 99 -8.12 -0.02 -27.34
CA ILE A 99 -7.13 0.99 -27.75
C ILE A 99 -7.81 2.23 -28.31
N GLY A 100 -8.82 2.07 -29.17
CA GLY A 100 -9.58 3.18 -29.73
C GLY A 100 -10.26 4.02 -28.66
N GLN A 101 -10.87 3.37 -27.66
CA GLN A 101 -11.48 4.06 -26.52
C GLN A 101 -10.44 4.80 -25.66
N LEU A 102 -9.29 4.18 -25.42
CA LEU A 102 -8.18 4.81 -24.68
C LEU A 102 -7.69 6.06 -25.40
N MET A 103 -7.47 6.00 -26.71
CA MET A 103 -7.03 7.15 -27.51
C MET A 103 -8.06 8.29 -27.47
N ALA A 104 -9.35 7.98 -27.58
CA ALA A 104 -10.41 8.98 -27.46
C ALA A 104 -10.39 9.68 -26.08
N LEU A 105 -10.19 8.92 -25.00
CA LEU A 105 -10.07 9.46 -23.65
C LEU A 105 -8.83 10.34 -23.46
N ILE A 106 -7.68 9.95 -24.03
CA ILE A 106 -6.45 10.74 -23.97
C ILE A 106 -6.63 12.08 -24.66
N VAL A 107 -7.21 12.08 -25.87
CA VAL A 107 -7.50 13.30 -26.63
C VAL A 107 -8.45 14.22 -25.86
N LYS A 108 -9.53 13.68 -25.28
CA LYS A 108 -10.46 14.44 -24.44
C LYS A 108 -9.75 15.11 -23.26
N LYS A 109 -8.89 14.37 -22.54
CA LYS A 109 -8.14 14.90 -21.40
C LYS A 109 -7.08 15.93 -21.80
N GLN A 110 -6.49 15.83 -22.99
CA GLN A 110 -5.59 16.86 -23.51
C GLN A 110 -6.34 18.15 -23.83
N ALA A 111 -7.57 18.05 -24.35
CA ALA A 111 -8.42 19.20 -24.62
C ALA A 111 -8.87 19.90 -23.31
N GLU A 112 -9.22 19.14 -22.27
CA GLU A 112 -9.58 19.66 -20.93
C GLU A 112 -8.41 20.33 -20.17
N ARG A 113 -7.17 20.09 -20.63
CA ARG A 113 -5.96 20.69 -20.05
C ARG A 113 -5.54 22.00 -20.72
N LYS A 114 -6.17 22.38 -21.84
CA LYS A 114 -5.99 23.67 -22.51
C LYS A 114 -7.03 24.68 -22.02
#